data_AF-A0A653D643-F1
#
_entry.id   AF-A0A653D643-F1
#
_cell.length_a   1.000
_cell.length_b   1.000
_cell.length_c   1.000
_cell.angle_alpha   90.00
_cell.angle_beta   90.00
_cell.angle_gamma   90.00
#
_symmetry.space_group_name_H-M   'P 1'
#
loop_
_entity.id
_entity.type
_entity.pdbx_description
1 polymer ?
#
loop_
_entity_poly.entity_id
_entity_poly.type
_entity_poly.pdbx_seq_one_letter_code
_entity_poly.pdbx_strand_id
1 'polypeptide(L)'
;MRLEFTSIYLFSCLRRQAFIVRRILRRIATLQKEHTLDNHGEIYQRRVRDCLILAVKTHQSMIRAFSGVISKAGIEFYILYLITIPLCAATLCMALQNPSFGGILPLVTADLMLLFHTVAGQSCLDESLEIFTAAYSTPWHLFDRDNRKLLLILMMNTANGLQFKKGGASLDLSTFVSQLKVCVTAGLTLYQAFSGLEEKKRER
;
A
#
# COMPACT_ATOMS: atom_id res chain seq x y z
N MET A 1 -13.60 -14.92 -6.08
CA MET A 1 -12.84 -15.05 -7.34
C MET A 1 -12.77 -13.76 -8.17
N ARG A 2 -13.87 -13.14 -8.61
CA ARG A 2 -13.82 -11.88 -9.41
C ARG A 2 -13.03 -10.75 -8.76
N LEU A 3 -13.00 -10.69 -7.43
CA LEU A 3 -12.42 -9.61 -6.65
C LEU A 3 -10.90 -9.68 -6.46
N GLU A 4 -10.35 -10.89 -6.43
CA GLU A 4 -8.89 -11.11 -6.44
C GLU A 4 -8.30 -10.69 -7.78
N PHE A 5 -8.99 -10.95 -8.89
CA PHE A 5 -8.57 -10.47 -10.20
C PHE A 5 -8.62 -8.95 -10.31
N THR A 6 -9.63 -8.28 -9.72
CA THR A 6 -9.71 -6.82 -9.72
C THR A 6 -8.56 -6.22 -8.90
N SER A 7 -8.30 -6.71 -7.69
CA SER A 7 -7.20 -6.20 -6.86
C SER A 7 -5.84 -6.43 -7.52
N ILE A 8 -5.56 -7.63 -8.04
CA ILE A 8 -4.32 -7.94 -8.79
C ILE A 8 -4.17 -7.04 -10.02
N TYR A 9 -5.24 -6.84 -10.78
CA TYR A 9 -5.26 -5.94 -11.94
C TYR A 9 -4.94 -4.50 -11.53
N LEU A 10 -5.49 -4.05 -10.40
CA LEU A 10 -5.29 -2.71 -9.89
C LEU A 10 -3.88 -2.48 -9.34
N PHE A 11 -3.32 -3.45 -8.61
CA PHE A 11 -1.90 -3.45 -8.23
C PHE A 11 -1.01 -3.40 -9.48
N SER A 12 -1.33 -4.19 -10.50
CA SER A 12 -0.59 -4.19 -11.77
C SER A 12 -0.70 -2.85 -12.52
N CYS A 13 -1.86 -2.20 -12.48
CA CYS A 13 -2.08 -0.89 -13.09
C CYS A 13 -1.33 0.22 -12.36
N LEU A 14 -1.36 0.24 -11.02
CA LEU A 14 -0.65 1.22 -10.20
C LEU A 14 0.86 1.06 -10.37
N ARG A 15 1.36 -0.17 -10.34
CA ARG A 15 2.77 -0.49 -10.59
C ARG A 15 3.23 -0.03 -11.96
N ARG A 16 2.41 -0.27 -12.99
CA ARG A 16 2.68 0.18 -14.36
C ARG A 16 2.68 1.70 -14.47
N GLN A 17 1.74 2.39 -13.83
CA GLN A 17 1.65 3.85 -13.88
C GLN A 17 2.78 4.52 -13.10
N ALA A 18 3.12 4.02 -11.91
CA ALA A 18 4.28 4.46 -11.14
C ALA A 18 5.59 4.21 -11.91
N PHE A 19 5.70 3.08 -12.61
CA PHE A 19 6.83 2.80 -13.52
C PHE A 19 6.92 3.81 -14.66
N ILE A 20 5.79 4.15 -15.31
CA ILE A 20 5.78 5.14 -16.40
C ILE A 20 6.22 6.52 -15.90
N VAL A 21 5.69 6.99 -14.76
CA VAL A 21 6.10 8.28 -14.18
C VAL A 21 7.59 8.28 -13.86
N ARG A 22 8.10 7.24 -13.19
CA ARG A 22 9.54 7.09 -12.90
C ARG A 22 10.37 7.09 -14.19
N ARG A 23 9.92 6.42 -15.25
CA ARG A 23 10.62 6.38 -16.54
C ARG A 23 10.66 7.77 -17.20
N ILE A 24 9.58 8.54 -17.12
CA ILE A 24 9.54 9.93 -17.60
C ILE A 24 10.54 10.78 -16.82
N LEU A 25 10.56 10.68 -15.49
CA LEU A 25 11.49 11.43 -14.63
C LEU A 25 12.96 11.04 -14.89
N ARG A 26 13.25 9.75 -15.06
CA ARG A 26 14.60 9.28 -15.44
C ARG A 26 15.01 9.78 -16.83
N ARG A 27 14.06 9.91 -17.77
CA ARG A 27 14.33 10.49 -19.09
C ARG A 27 14.78 11.95 -19.00
N ILE A 28 14.31 12.70 -18.01
CA ILE A 28 14.80 14.07 -17.76
C ILE A 28 16.28 14.05 -17.34
N ALA A 29 16.69 13.07 -16.53
CA ALA A 29 18.09 12.88 -16.17
C ALA A 29 18.97 12.44 -17.37
N THR A 30 18.44 11.68 -18.32
CA THR A 30 19.19 11.32 -19.55
C THR A 30 19.26 12.50 -20.52
N LEU A 31 18.21 13.32 -20.64
CA LEU A 31 18.21 14.55 -21.44
C LEU A 31 19.33 15.51 -21.02
N GLN A 32 19.67 15.53 -19.73
CA GLN A 32 20.82 16.29 -19.24
C GLN A 32 22.13 15.83 -19.91
N LYS A 33 22.39 14.51 -19.99
CA LYS A 33 23.62 13.96 -20.57
C LYS A 33 23.75 14.23 -22.07
N GLU A 34 22.63 14.33 -22.78
CA GLU A 34 22.62 14.64 -24.22
C GLU A 34 22.87 16.13 -24.50
N HIS A 35 22.43 17.03 -23.60
CA HIS A 35 22.50 18.48 -23.78
C HIS A 35 23.71 19.16 -23.13
N THR A 36 24.70 18.43 -22.59
CA THR A 36 25.94 19.01 -22.02
C THR A 36 26.80 19.82 -23.01
N LEU A 37 26.44 19.84 -24.30
CA LEU A 37 27.18 20.50 -25.38
C LEU A 37 26.58 21.84 -25.86
N ASP A 38 25.36 22.17 -25.46
CA ASP A 38 24.72 23.43 -25.84
C ASP A 38 24.14 24.10 -24.60
N ASN A 39 24.33 25.41 -24.49
CA ASN A 39 23.85 26.24 -23.38
C ASN A 39 22.41 25.83 -23.06
N HIS A 40 22.05 25.56 -21.79
CA HIS A 40 20.74 25.02 -21.35
C HIS A 40 19.54 25.82 -21.87
N GLY A 41 19.27 25.66 -23.15
CA GLY A 41 18.56 26.62 -23.95
C GLY A 41 17.06 26.42 -23.86
N GLU A 42 16.34 27.30 -24.53
CA GLU A 42 14.89 27.28 -24.55
C GLU A 42 14.32 25.90 -24.96
N ILE A 43 15.02 25.18 -25.84
CA ILE A 43 14.66 23.83 -26.29
C ILE A 43 14.75 22.80 -25.15
N TYR A 44 15.82 22.84 -24.35
CA TYR A 44 15.98 21.96 -23.20
C TYR A 44 14.87 22.19 -22.17
N GLN A 45 14.65 23.47 -21.79
CA GLN A 45 13.62 23.82 -20.82
C GLN A 45 12.22 23.44 -21.30
N ARG A 46 11.93 23.60 -22.60
CA ARG A 46 10.67 23.17 -23.22
C ARG A 46 10.46 21.66 -23.14
N ARG A 47 11.49 20.85 -23.45
CA ARG A 47 11.42 19.38 -23.36
C ARG A 47 11.24 18.89 -21.92
N VAL A 48 11.95 19.51 -20.98
CA VAL A 48 11.78 19.22 -19.54
C VAL A 48 10.35 19.54 -19.10
N ARG A 49 9.83 20.70 -19.50
CA ARG A 49 8.45 21.11 -19.19
C ARG A 49 7.43 20.10 -19.70
N ASP A 50 7.55 19.66 -20.95
CA ASP A 50 6.64 18.68 -21.54
C ASP A 50 6.69 17.34 -20.80
N CYS A 51 7.89 16.89 -20.38
CA CYS A 51 8.05 15.69 -19.57
C CYS A 51 7.43 15.85 -18.17
N LEU A 52 7.61 17.00 -17.52
CA LEU A 52 7.02 17.28 -16.20
C LEU A 52 5.50 17.34 -16.28
N ILE A 53 4.94 18.02 -17.29
CA ILE A 53 3.49 18.07 -17.53
C ILE A 53 2.95 16.65 -17.75
N LEU A 54 3.64 15.83 -18.55
CA LEU A 54 3.24 14.45 -18.77
C LEU A 54 3.28 13.64 -17.46
N ALA A 55 4.36 13.77 -16.67
CA ALA A 55 4.49 13.10 -15.38
C ALA A 55 3.35 13.49 -14.43
N VAL A 56 3.00 14.77 -14.33
CA VAL A 56 1.88 15.26 -13.52
C VAL A 56 0.55 14.70 -14.01
N LYS A 57 0.27 14.74 -15.32
CA LYS A 57 -0.97 14.19 -15.90
C LYS A 57 -1.10 12.69 -15.66
N THR A 58 -0.01 11.93 -15.82
CA THR A 58 0.01 10.49 -15.54
C THR A 58 -0.20 10.22 -14.05
N HIS A 59 0.44 10.99 -13.17
CA HIS A 59 0.26 10.88 -11.72
C HIS A 59 -1.18 11.19 -11.28
N GLN A 60 -1.80 12.23 -11.85
CA GLN A 60 -3.22 12.53 -11.60
C GLN A 60 -4.15 11.42 -12.08
N SER A 61 -3.86 10.80 -13.23
CA SER A 61 -4.61 9.65 -13.72
C SER A 61 -4.51 8.46 -12.75
N MET A 62 -3.31 8.25 -12.19
CA MET A 62 -3.06 7.24 -11.17
C MET A 62 -3.84 7.49 -9.89
N ILE A 63 -3.87 8.73 -9.39
CA ILE A 63 -4.68 9.10 -8.22
C ILE A 63 -6.17 8.84 -8.49
N ARG A 64 -6.69 9.21 -9.66
CA ARG A 64 -8.11 8.97 -10.02
C ARG A 64 -8.45 7.48 -10.11
N ALA A 65 -7.57 6.69 -10.71
CA ALA A 65 -7.75 5.24 -10.74
C ALA A 65 -7.76 4.68 -9.30
N PHE A 66 -6.79 5.08 -8.49
CA PHE A 66 -6.66 4.67 -7.09
C PHE A 66 -7.87 5.03 -6.22
N SER A 67 -8.39 6.25 -6.33
CA SER A 67 -9.58 6.68 -5.57
C SER A 67 -10.83 5.89 -5.98
N GLY A 68 -10.97 5.58 -7.27
CA GLY A 68 -12.01 4.67 -7.78
C GLY A 68 -11.92 3.26 -7.20
N VAL A 69 -10.71 2.78 -6.92
CA VAL A 69 -10.51 1.49 -6.23
C VAL A 69 -10.89 1.57 -4.77
N ILE A 70 -10.33 2.55 -4.04
CA ILE A 70 -10.56 2.66 -2.59
C ILE A 70 -12.05 2.80 -2.29
N SER A 71 -12.78 3.57 -3.10
CA SER A 71 -14.22 3.74 -2.90
C SER A 71 -15.01 2.44 -3.02
N LYS A 72 -14.58 1.50 -3.87
CA LYS A 72 -15.26 0.21 -4.10
C LYS A 72 -14.71 -0.90 -3.22
N ALA A 73 -13.41 -1.15 -3.29
CA ALA A 73 -12.74 -2.27 -2.61
C ALA A 73 -12.41 -1.94 -1.14
N GLY A 74 -12.28 -0.66 -0.79
CA GLY A 74 -11.88 -0.27 0.58
C GLY A 74 -12.93 -0.63 1.63
N ILE A 75 -14.22 -0.60 1.30
CA ILE A 75 -15.29 -1.02 2.21
C ILE A 75 -15.23 -2.53 2.43
N GLU A 76 -15.00 -3.30 1.37
CA GLU A 76 -14.91 -4.76 1.46
C GLU A 76 -13.71 -5.21 2.30
N PHE A 77 -12.52 -4.65 2.05
CA PHE A 77 -11.35 -4.95 2.87
C PHE A 77 -11.57 -4.58 4.34
N TYR A 78 -12.26 -3.48 4.60
CA TYR A 78 -12.58 -3.08 5.97
C TYR A 78 -13.54 -4.07 6.66
N ILE A 79 -14.55 -4.57 5.95
CA ILE A 79 -15.47 -5.59 6.48
C ILE A 79 -14.73 -6.91 6.73
N LEU A 80 -13.89 -7.34 5.77
CA LEU A 80 -13.06 -8.53 5.94
C LEU A 80 -12.17 -8.41 7.19
N TYR A 81 -11.48 -7.28 7.34
CA TYR A 81 -10.64 -6.99 8.50
C TYR A 81 -11.40 -7.12 9.83
N LEU A 82 -12.62 -6.56 9.92
CA LEU A 82 -13.44 -6.64 11.13
C LEU A 82 -13.92 -8.07 11.47
N ILE A 83 -14.14 -8.91 10.46
CA ILE A 83 -14.59 -10.31 10.64
C ILE A 83 -13.42 -11.23 10.99
N THR A 84 -12.25 -11.01 10.38
CA THR A 84 -11.10 -11.89 10.58
C THR A 84 -10.55 -11.84 12.00
N ILE A 85 -10.58 -10.69 12.69
CA ILE A 85 -10.11 -10.55 14.08
C ILE A 85 -10.82 -11.50 15.06
N PRO A 86 -12.16 -11.44 15.23
CA PRO A 86 -12.86 -12.32 16.16
C PRO A 86 -12.79 -13.79 15.73
N LEU A 87 -12.78 -14.06 14.43
CA LEU A 87 -12.65 -15.42 13.91
C LEU A 87 -11.30 -16.03 14.28
N CYS A 88 -10.19 -15.33 14.03
CA CYS A 88 -8.84 -15.78 14.39
C CYS A 88 -8.66 -15.93 15.92
N ALA A 89 -9.24 -15.03 16.72
CA ALA A 89 -9.21 -15.15 18.18
C ALA A 89 -9.95 -16.40 18.67
N ALA A 90 -11.11 -16.70 18.10
CA ALA A 90 -11.90 -17.88 18.46
C ALA A 90 -11.23 -19.19 18.02
N THR A 91 -10.70 -19.26 16.78
CA THR A 91 -10.00 -20.45 16.29
C THR A 91 -8.70 -20.69 17.06
N LEU A 92 -7.99 -19.64 17.46
CA LEU A 92 -6.84 -19.76 18.35
C LEU A 92 -7.23 -20.32 19.72
N CYS A 93 -8.30 -19.81 20.35
CA CYS A 93 -8.80 -20.33 21.63
C CYS A 93 -9.14 -21.83 21.54
N MET A 94 -9.84 -22.24 20.48
CA MET A 94 -10.19 -23.65 20.23
C MET A 94 -8.93 -24.50 20.01
N ALA A 95 -7.95 -24.01 19.24
CA ALA A 95 -6.69 -24.70 18.99
C ALA A 95 -5.85 -24.88 20.26
N LEU A 96 -5.90 -23.92 21.20
CA LEU A 96 -5.22 -24.01 22.50
C LEU A 96 -5.90 -25.02 23.45
N GLN A 97 -7.22 -25.18 23.37
CA GLN A 97 -7.95 -26.17 24.17
C GLN A 97 -7.74 -27.59 23.65
N ASN A 98 -7.87 -27.78 22.34
CA ASN A 98 -7.71 -29.08 21.69
C ASN A 98 -6.97 -28.89 20.35
N PRO A 99 -5.65 -29.14 20.32
CA PRO A 99 -4.87 -28.97 19.10
C PRO A 99 -5.26 -30.04 18.09
N SER A 100 -6.21 -29.69 17.22
CA SER A 100 -6.63 -30.50 16.08
C SER A 100 -6.22 -29.82 14.79
N PHE A 101 -5.87 -30.61 13.78
CA PHE A 101 -5.52 -30.08 12.46
C PHE A 101 -6.64 -29.19 11.89
N GLY A 102 -7.91 -29.55 12.14
CA GLY A 102 -9.08 -28.78 11.72
C GLY A 102 -9.24 -27.43 12.41
N GLY A 103 -8.70 -27.24 13.62
CA GLY A 103 -8.72 -25.95 14.33
C GLY A 103 -7.58 -25.00 13.91
N ILE A 104 -6.43 -25.55 13.57
CA ILE A 104 -5.23 -24.77 13.19
C ILE A 104 -5.30 -24.32 11.73
N LEU A 105 -5.81 -25.17 10.83
CA LEU A 105 -5.84 -24.88 9.40
C LEU A 105 -6.58 -23.56 9.07
N PRO A 106 -7.77 -23.27 9.62
CA PRO A 106 -8.48 -22.00 9.36
C PRO A 106 -7.75 -20.76 9.89
N LEU A 107 -6.99 -20.90 10.97
CA LEU A 107 -6.18 -19.81 11.52
C LEU A 107 -5.06 -19.43 10.54
N VAL A 108 -4.29 -20.44 10.10
CA VAL A 108 -3.17 -20.24 9.17
C VAL A 108 -3.66 -19.68 7.83
N THR A 109 -4.78 -20.17 7.29
CA THR A 109 -5.31 -19.68 6.02
C THR A 109 -5.80 -18.23 6.12
N ALA A 110 -6.48 -17.86 7.21
CA ALA A 110 -6.96 -16.50 7.43
C ALA A 110 -5.79 -15.49 7.56
N ASP A 111 -4.76 -15.84 8.33
CA ASP A 111 -3.58 -14.99 8.50
C ASP A 111 -2.77 -14.85 7.20
N LEU A 112 -2.63 -15.93 6.43
CA LEU A 112 -1.99 -15.88 5.10
C LEU A 112 -2.76 -14.99 4.13
N MET A 113 -4.09 -15.09 4.09
CA MET A 113 -4.92 -14.23 3.24
C MET A 113 -4.73 -12.75 3.60
N LEU A 114 -4.74 -12.41 4.89
CA LEU A 114 -4.50 -11.05 5.33
C LEU A 114 -3.08 -10.57 5.01
N LEU A 115 -2.08 -11.43 5.17
CA LEU A 115 -0.70 -11.13 4.81
C LEU A 115 -0.58 -10.78 3.33
N PHE A 116 -1.20 -11.57 2.43
CA PHE A 116 -1.18 -11.27 1.00
C PHE A 116 -1.77 -9.89 0.67
N HIS A 117 -2.88 -9.53 1.30
CA HIS A 117 -3.50 -8.22 1.10
C HIS A 117 -2.57 -7.11 1.60
N THR A 118 -2.11 -7.18 2.84
CA THR A 118 -1.25 -6.14 3.45
C THR A 118 0.10 -5.98 2.75
N VAL A 119 0.70 -7.07 2.25
CA VAL A 119 1.89 -7.01 1.39
C VAL A 119 1.60 -6.28 0.08
N ALA A 120 0.45 -6.53 -0.54
CA ALA A 120 0.07 -5.86 -1.76
C ALA A 120 -0.12 -4.35 -1.53
N GLY A 121 -0.86 -3.96 -0.49
CA GLY A 121 -1.03 -2.54 -0.14
C GLY A 121 0.27 -1.83 0.24
N GLN A 122 1.17 -2.50 0.97
CA GLN A 122 2.51 -2.00 1.24
C GLN A 122 3.31 -1.79 -0.06
N SER A 123 3.27 -2.76 -0.98
CA SER A 123 3.97 -2.64 -2.27
C SER A 123 3.47 -1.43 -3.07
N CYS A 124 2.16 -1.16 -3.05
CA CYS A 124 1.58 0.05 -3.65
C CYS A 124 2.12 1.34 -3.03
N LEU A 125 2.21 1.38 -1.70
CA LEU A 125 2.75 2.51 -0.97
C LEU A 125 4.21 2.74 -1.38
N ASP A 126 5.04 1.70 -1.31
CA ASP A 126 6.47 1.77 -1.63
C ASP A 126 6.70 2.25 -3.06
N GLU A 127 6.00 1.69 -4.04
CA GLU A 127 6.12 2.08 -5.45
C GLU A 127 5.68 3.52 -5.71
N SER A 128 4.66 3.99 -5.00
CA SER A 128 4.19 5.36 -5.12
C SER A 128 5.15 6.37 -4.47
N LEU A 129 5.82 5.99 -3.38
CA LEU A 129 6.87 6.79 -2.73
C LEU A 129 8.12 6.89 -3.59
N GLU A 130 8.45 5.86 -4.38
CA GLU A 130 9.57 5.95 -5.32
C GLU A 130 9.40 7.05 -6.37
N ILE A 131 8.17 7.50 -6.65
CA ILE A 131 7.93 8.65 -7.55
C ILE A 131 8.54 9.92 -6.96
N PHE A 132 8.38 10.13 -5.65
CA PHE A 132 9.01 11.24 -4.94
C PHE A 132 10.53 11.17 -5.06
N THR A 133 11.12 10.00 -4.79
CA THR A 133 12.58 9.79 -4.90
C THR A 133 13.08 10.04 -6.33
N ALA A 134 12.33 9.60 -7.34
CA ALA A 134 12.66 9.82 -8.75
C ALA A 134 12.55 11.30 -9.14
N ALA A 135 11.56 12.02 -8.60
CA ALA A 135 11.39 13.45 -8.83
C ALA A 135 12.53 14.25 -8.16
N TYR A 136 12.89 13.90 -6.92
CA TYR A 136 14.00 14.51 -6.20
C TYR A 136 15.35 14.33 -6.91
N SER A 137 15.56 13.15 -7.50
CA SER A 137 16.79 12.81 -8.25
C SER A 137 16.91 13.50 -9.62
N THR A 138 15.92 14.29 -10.04
CA THR A 138 16.03 15.07 -11.29
C THR A 138 17.00 16.25 -11.12
N PRO A 139 17.64 16.76 -12.18
CA PRO A 139 18.58 17.88 -12.10
C PRO A 139 17.87 19.23 -11.93
N TRP A 140 17.09 19.37 -10.86
CA TRP A 140 16.22 20.49 -10.55
C TRP A 140 16.95 21.85 -10.49
N HIS A 141 18.23 21.84 -10.17
CA HIS A 141 19.08 23.03 -10.12
C HIS A 141 19.32 23.65 -11.52
N LEU A 142 19.15 22.88 -12.60
CA LEU A 142 19.30 23.35 -13.99
C LEU A 142 17.98 23.85 -14.59
N PHE A 143 16.86 23.64 -13.90
CA PHE A 143 15.54 23.99 -14.41
C PHE A 143 15.27 25.49 -14.27
N ASP A 144 14.50 26.05 -15.19
CA ASP A 144 13.93 27.39 -15.05
C ASP A 144 12.91 27.48 -13.90
N ARG A 145 12.45 28.69 -13.60
CA ARG A 145 11.54 28.95 -12.47
C ARG A 145 10.23 28.16 -12.60
N ASP A 146 9.70 27.97 -13.80
CA ASP A 146 8.41 27.34 -14.01
C ASP A 146 8.51 25.81 -13.93
N ASN A 147 9.56 25.22 -14.48
CA ASN A 147 9.87 23.80 -14.35
C ASN A 147 10.16 23.41 -12.90
N ARG A 148 10.89 24.25 -12.14
CA ARG A 148 11.09 24.01 -10.69
C ARG A 148 9.77 24.01 -9.92
N LYS A 149 8.86 24.95 -10.21
CA LYS A 149 7.52 24.97 -9.58
C LYS A 149 6.73 23.71 -9.89
N LEU A 150 6.71 23.26 -11.15
CA LEU A 150 6.01 22.03 -11.53
C LEU A 150 6.57 20.80 -10.81
N LEU A 151 7.90 20.69 -10.74
CA LEU A 151 8.55 19.60 -10.03
C LEU A 151 8.22 19.63 -8.53
N LEU A 152 8.27 20.81 -7.90
CA LEU A 152 7.91 20.96 -6.48
C LEU A 152 6.47 20.54 -6.20
N ILE A 153 5.52 20.94 -7.06
CA ILE A 153 4.12 20.51 -6.94
C ILE A 153 4.03 18.98 -7.02
N LEU A 154 4.72 18.36 -7.99
CA LEU A 154 4.74 16.90 -8.11
C LEU A 154 5.31 16.23 -6.85
N MET A 155 6.43 16.75 -6.32
CA MET A 155 7.06 16.23 -5.10
C MET A 155 6.15 16.37 -3.87
N MET A 156 5.54 17.54 -3.66
CA MET A 156 4.60 17.76 -2.55
C MET A 156 3.42 16.78 -2.60
N ASN A 157 2.92 16.47 -3.80
CA ASN A 157 1.80 15.54 -3.97
C ASN A 157 2.19 14.06 -3.91
N THR A 158 3.48 13.74 -4.01
CA THR A 158 3.99 12.35 -3.98
C THR A 158 4.66 11.99 -2.65
N ALA A 159 4.92 12.97 -1.79
CA ALA A 159 5.67 12.80 -0.53
C ALA A 159 5.10 11.74 0.42
N ASN A 160 3.77 11.58 0.47
CA ASN A 160 3.11 10.62 1.37
C ASN A 160 2.81 9.26 0.70
N GLY A 161 3.04 9.15 -0.61
CA GLY A 161 2.61 8.00 -1.40
C GLY A 161 1.08 7.82 -1.43
N LEU A 162 0.65 6.76 -2.11
CA LEU A 162 -0.74 6.31 -2.20
C LEU A 162 -1.00 5.26 -1.13
N GLN A 163 -1.76 5.63 -0.10
CA GLN A 163 -2.09 4.75 1.01
C GLN A 163 -3.53 4.29 0.92
N PHE A 164 -3.75 2.98 1.00
CA PHE A 164 -5.07 2.38 1.16
C PHE A 164 -5.50 2.55 2.62
N LYS A 165 -6.35 3.56 2.90
CA LYS A 165 -6.88 3.83 4.25
C LYS A 165 -8.40 3.83 4.25
N LYS A 166 -9.00 3.08 5.18
CA LYS A 166 -10.45 3.10 5.44
C LYS A 166 -10.71 2.81 6.92
N GLY A 167 -11.52 3.65 7.58
CA GLY A 167 -11.94 3.43 8.97
C GLY A 167 -10.78 3.41 9.99
N GLY A 168 -9.69 4.14 9.73
CA GLY A 168 -8.49 4.15 10.58
C GLY A 168 -7.52 2.98 10.33
N ALA A 169 -7.95 1.93 9.61
CA ALA A 169 -7.07 0.85 9.17
C ALA A 169 -6.39 1.21 7.84
N SER A 170 -5.08 1.04 7.78
CA SER A 170 -4.31 1.05 6.54
C SER A 170 -4.10 -0.37 6.04
N LEU A 171 -4.00 -0.54 4.73
CA LEU A 171 -3.66 -1.82 4.13
C LEU A 171 -2.13 -1.93 4.03
N ASP A 172 -1.46 -1.97 5.18
CA ASP A 172 0.00 -2.04 5.30
C ASP A 172 0.42 -3.17 6.25
N LEU A 173 1.73 -3.45 6.30
CA LEU A 173 2.27 -4.49 7.18
C LEU A 173 2.10 -4.17 8.67
N SER A 174 1.97 -2.89 9.03
CA SER A 174 1.72 -2.48 10.43
C SER A 174 0.36 -2.96 10.90
N THR A 175 -0.67 -2.88 10.05
CA THR A 175 -2.00 -3.40 10.33
C THR A 175 -2.03 -4.92 10.45
N PHE A 176 -1.26 -5.66 9.64
CA PHE A 176 -1.10 -7.11 9.80
C PHE A 176 -0.54 -7.47 11.18
N VAL A 177 0.57 -6.83 11.58
CA VAL A 177 1.22 -7.07 12.88
C VAL A 177 0.28 -6.70 14.02
N SER A 178 -0.47 -5.59 13.88
CA SER A 178 -1.45 -5.16 14.88
C SER A 178 -2.57 -6.17 15.03
N GLN A 179 -3.08 -6.71 13.92
CA GLN A 179 -4.11 -7.74 13.95
C GLN A 179 -3.59 -9.03 14.62
N LEU A 180 -2.39 -9.52 14.27
CA LEU A 180 -1.81 -10.70 14.92
C LEU A 180 -1.72 -10.52 16.44
N LYS A 181 -1.24 -9.35 16.90
CA LYS A 181 -1.16 -9.03 18.33
C LYS A 181 -2.53 -9.07 19.00
N VAL A 182 -3.55 -8.48 18.36
CA VAL A 182 -4.93 -8.49 18.89
C VAL A 182 -5.47 -9.92 18.94
N CYS A 183 -5.28 -10.72 17.89
CA CYS A 183 -5.75 -12.11 17.83
C CYS A 183 -5.12 -12.96 18.94
N VAL A 184 -3.80 -12.86 19.13
CA VAL A 184 -3.09 -13.57 20.21
C VAL A 184 -3.58 -13.12 21.58
N THR A 185 -3.68 -11.81 21.81
CA THR A 185 -4.11 -11.27 23.11
C THR A 185 -5.55 -11.67 23.45
N ALA A 186 -6.47 -11.52 22.49
CA ALA A 186 -7.86 -11.89 22.66
C ALA A 186 -8.03 -13.41 22.81
N GLY A 187 -7.33 -14.21 21.99
CA GLY A 187 -7.38 -15.68 22.07
C GLY A 187 -6.86 -16.21 23.40
N LEU A 188 -5.74 -15.66 23.92
CA LEU A 188 -5.22 -16.02 25.24
C LEU A 188 -6.16 -15.62 26.38
N THR A 189 -6.75 -14.42 26.29
CA THR A 189 -7.73 -13.94 27.29
C THR A 189 -8.97 -14.85 27.33
N LEU A 190 -9.48 -15.24 26.17
CA LEU A 190 -10.60 -16.18 26.07
C LEU A 190 -10.22 -17.55 26.64
N TYR A 191 -9.04 -18.06 26.30
CA TYR A 191 -8.55 -19.34 26.82
C TYR A 191 -8.45 -19.35 28.35
N GLN A 192 -7.89 -18.30 28.94
CA GLN A 192 -7.81 -18.13 30.40
C GLN A 192 -9.21 -18.05 31.05
N ALA A 193 -10.14 -17.33 30.42
CA ALA A 193 -11.51 -17.23 30.92
C ALA A 193 -12.24 -18.59 30.89
N PHE A 194 -12.08 -19.37 29.82
CA PHE A 194 -12.71 -20.70 29.70
C PHE A 194 -12.08 -21.74 30.63
N SER A 195 -10.75 -21.79 30.73
CA SER A 195 -10.05 -22.71 31.64
C SER A 195 -10.44 -22.46 33.11
N GLY A 196 -10.50 -21.20 33.55
CA GLY A 196 -10.94 -20.86 34.90
C GLY A 196 -12.42 -21.19 35.18
N LEU A 197 -13.28 -21.25 34.16
CA LEU A 197 -14.67 -21.71 34.30
C LEU A 197 -14.76 -23.24 34.48
N GLU A 198 -13.88 -24.00 33.83
CA GLU A 198 -13.83 -25.46 33.97
C GLU A 198 -13.31 -25.91 35.33
N GLU A 199 -12.32 -25.19 35.90
CA GLU A 199 -11.82 -25.45 37.26
C GLU A 199 -12.93 -25.22 38.30
N LYS A 200 -13.63 -24.07 38.23
CA LYS A 200 -14.77 -23.78 39.13
C LYS A 200 -15.93 -24.76 39.02
N LYS A 201 -16.12 -25.40 37.86
CA LYS A 201 -17.11 -26.47 37.68
C LYS A 201 -16.67 -27.80 38.30
N ARG A 202 -15.37 -28.07 38.39
CA ARG A 202 -14.82 -29.28 39.02
C ARG A 202 -14.79 -29.22 40.56
N GLU A 203 -14.78 -28.01 41.12
CA GLU A 203 -14.78 -27.78 42.58
C GLU A 203 -16.18 -27.80 43.23
N ARG A 204 -17.26 -27.88 42.45
CA ARG A 204 -18.65 -27.97 42.92
C ARG A 204 -19.21 -29.38 42.71
#